data_AF-A0A1I1QMI4-F1
#
_entry.id   AF-A0A1I1QMI4-F1
#
_cell.length_a   1.000
_cell.length_b   1.000
_cell.length_c   1.000
_cell.angle_alpha   90.00
_cell.angle_beta   90.00
_cell.angle_gamma   90.00
#
_symmetry.space_group_name_H-M   'P 1'
#
loop_
_entity.id
_entity.type
_entity.pdbx_description
1 polymer ?
#
loop_
_entity_poly.entity_id
_entity_poly.type
_entity_poly.pdbx_seq_one_letter_code
_entity_poly.pdbx_strand_id
1 'polypeptide(L)'
;MSTLWDTNGSAIVKELAAQRRTGGAVMSGVALTLVVVADEDQVAEAEAAAAAAAEVHPCRLLVVVRRQVEAPTPRLDAEVLVGGRLGPGEAVVMRMYGRLGLHAESVVLPLLAADAPVVTWFHGAPPDHLDRDALGVIANRRVTDSLMAADPVASLHRRAEDFAPGDTDLAWTRSTFWRSALASTLDAVVGRRGGPVRVLGGQLLGDPENPTAQLVAGWLSARCGCSITVEPGQRSTGTKGIETVVLSLDEDEEVRLTDDRKGGAVISQPYRPDATVALPKRSLGELIGEEMKRLDSDEPYREALEAATGVTGLARRSPVREHHWFDPMRPPPPPAPTVPADSRDDDEVAQTGTGDDDGGDDEPGQAS
;
A
#
# COMPACT_ATOMS: atom_id res chain seq x y z
N MET A 1 30.17 -3.19 -10.63
CA MET A 1 29.74 -2.43 -9.45
C MET A 1 30.62 -1.21 -9.31
N SER A 2 30.00 -0.03 -9.26
CA SER A 2 30.69 1.25 -9.05
C SER A 2 30.01 1.99 -7.90
N THR A 3 30.79 2.56 -6.99
CA THR A 3 30.28 3.37 -5.89
C THR A 3 30.56 4.84 -6.15
N LEU A 4 29.53 5.68 -6.04
CA LEU A 4 29.56 7.11 -6.21
C LEU A 4 29.28 7.77 -4.85
N TRP A 5 30.26 8.52 -4.34
CA TRP A 5 30.16 9.24 -3.08
C TRP A 5 29.82 10.70 -3.33
N ASP A 6 28.95 11.29 -2.50
CA ASP A 6 28.52 12.69 -2.61
C ASP A 6 28.17 13.10 -4.05
N THR A 7 27.20 12.36 -4.61
CA THR A 7 26.86 12.36 -6.03
C THR A 7 25.51 13.04 -6.31
N ASN A 8 25.04 12.95 -7.55
CA ASN A 8 23.71 13.40 -7.97
C ASN A 8 23.08 12.44 -8.98
N GLY A 9 21.78 12.60 -9.23
CA GLY A 9 21.03 11.74 -10.17
C GLY A 9 21.64 11.70 -11.57
N SER A 10 22.14 12.82 -12.10
CA SER A 10 22.78 12.86 -13.42
C SER A 10 24.07 12.03 -13.50
N ALA A 11 24.86 12.02 -12.43
CA ALA A 11 26.06 11.18 -12.35
C ALA A 11 25.70 9.68 -12.29
N ILE A 12 24.63 9.31 -11.58
CA ILE A 12 24.12 7.93 -11.55
C ILE A 12 23.65 7.49 -12.95
N VAL A 13 22.87 8.32 -13.65
CA VAL A 13 22.42 8.04 -15.03
C VAL A 13 23.62 7.84 -15.96
N LYS A 14 24.64 8.69 -15.86
CA LYS A 14 25.86 8.59 -16.67
C LYS A 14 26.62 7.30 -16.38
N GLU A 15 26.70 6.89 -15.12
CA GLU A 15 27.36 5.65 -14.71
C GLU A 15 26.60 4.41 -15.18
N LEU A 16 25.28 4.38 -15.06
CA LEU A 16 24.44 3.30 -15.63
C LEU A 16 24.67 3.16 -17.13
N ALA A 17 24.69 4.27 -17.87
CA ALA A 17 24.96 4.26 -19.31
C ALA A 17 26.40 3.82 -19.64
N ALA A 18 27.37 4.09 -18.77
CA ALA A 18 28.73 3.59 -18.92
C ALA A 18 28.78 2.07 -18.71
N GLN A 19 28.20 1.55 -17.62
CA GLN A 19 28.19 0.11 -17.35
C GLN A 19 27.43 -0.69 -18.41
N ARG A 20 26.32 -0.16 -18.93
CA ARG A 20 25.58 -0.80 -20.04
C ARG A 20 26.43 -0.98 -21.30
N ARG A 21 27.31 -0.02 -21.61
CA ARG A 21 28.23 -0.12 -22.76
C ARG A 21 29.32 -1.17 -22.53
N THR A 22 29.83 -1.26 -21.31
CA THR A 22 30.88 -2.21 -20.94
C THR A 22 30.35 -3.65 -20.79
N GLY A 23 29.11 -3.82 -20.33
CA GLY A 23 28.49 -5.12 -20.07
C GLY A 23 28.01 -5.89 -21.30
N GLY A 24 28.14 -5.32 -22.51
CA GLY A 24 27.60 -5.89 -23.75
C GLY A 24 26.09 -5.68 -23.88
N ALA A 25 25.60 -5.60 -25.12
CA ALA A 25 24.20 -5.25 -25.46
C ALA A 25 23.14 -6.30 -25.05
N VAL A 26 23.45 -7.21 -24.13
CA VAL A 26 22.57 -8.30 -23.70
C VAL A 26 21.97 -7.95 -22.34
N MET A 27 21.19 -6.87 -22.29
CA MET A 27 20.28 -6.63 -21.17
C MET A 27 18.88 -6.62 -21.74
N SER A 28 18.12 -7.67 -21.39
CA SER A 28 16.68 -7.81 -21.64
C SER A 28 15.97 -6.48 -21.40
N GLY A 29 14.96 -6.16 -22.23
CA GLY A 29 14.09 -5.02 -22.00
C GLY A 29 13.58 -5.02 -20.56
N VAL A 30 13.62 -3.84 -19.93
CA VAL A 30 13.09 -3.65 -18.57
C VAL A 30 11.58 -3.80 -18.64
N ALA A 31 11.04 -4.87 -18.05
CA ALA A 31 9.59 -5.09 -18.04
C ALA A 31 8.88 -4.18 -17.04
N LEU A 32 9.57 -3.80 -15.96
CA LEU A 32 9.11 -2.85 -14.95
C LEU A 32 10.29 -2.26 -14.15
N THR A 33 10.05 -1.17 -13.43
CA THR A 33 10.98 -0.66 -12.41
C THR A 33 10.42 -0.96 -11.01
N LEU A 34 11.18 -1.66 -10.17
CA LEU A 34 10.88 -1.86 -8.75
C LEU A 34 11.64 -0.79 -7.96
N VAL A 35 10.91 0.12 -7.34
CA VAL A 35 11.41 1.13 -6.39
C VAL A 35 11.19 0.58 -4.98
N VAL A 36 12.25 0.39 -4.22
CA VAL A 36 12.19 -0.11 -2.83
C VAL A 36 12.53 1.03 -1.90
N VAL A 37 11.62 1.40 -1.03
CA VAL A 37 11.85 2.42 0.01
C VAL A 37 12.07 1.69 1.33
N ALA A 38 13.22 1.92 1.96
CA ALA A 38 13.57 1.28 3.23
C ALA A 38 14.41 2.20 4.13
N ASP A 39 14.35 1.95 5.43
CA ASP A 39 15.27 2.51 6.41
C ASP A 39 16.59 1.73 6.43
N GLU A 40 17.67 2.36 6.92
CA GLU A 40 19.04 1.81 6.86
C GLU A 40 19.18 0.43 7.53
N ASP A 41 18.46 0.20 8.63
CA ASP A 41 18.49 -1.06 9.37
C ASP A 41 17.77 -2.22 8.67
N GLN A 42 16.91 -1.92 7.69
CA GLN A 42 16.13 -2.91 6.93
C GLN A 42 16.64 -3.16 5.51
N VAL A 43 17.66 -2.41 5.06
CA VAL A 43 18.19 -2.48 3.68
C VAL A 43 18.63 -3.89 3.29
N ALA A 44 19.33 -4.60 4.18
CA ALA A 44 19.87 -5.91 3.85
C ALA A 44 18.77 -6.95 3.54
N GLU A 45 17.67 -6.91 4.29
CA GLU A 45 16.51 -7.77 4.04
C GLU A 45 15.77 -7.34 2.77
N ALA A 46 15.58 -6.03 2.58
CA ALA A 46 14.92 -5.47 1.41
C ALA A 46 15.68 -5.82 0.11
N GLU A 47 17.00 -5.68 0.10
CA GLU A 47 17.87 -6.05 -1.02
C GLU A 47 17.81 -7.55 -1.32
N ALA A 48 17.84 -8.41 -0.30
CA ALA A 48 17.74 -9.86 -0.49
C ALA A 48 16.38 -10.27 -1.08
N ALA A 49 15.30 -9.69 -0.59
CA ALA A 49 13.96 -9.94 -1.10
C ALA A 49 13.77 -9.42 -2.53
N ALA A 50 14.23 -8.20 -2.81
CA ALA A 50 14.17 -7.61 -4.13
C ALA A 50 15.01 -8.37 -5.16
N ALA A 51 16.20 -8.84 -4.77
CA ALA A 51 17.03 -9.70 -5.61
C ALA A 51 16.32 -11.01 -5.96
N ALA A 52 15.72 -11.68 -4.96
CA ALA A 52 14.96 -12.91 -5.18
C ALA A 52 13.75 -12.69 -6.12
N ALA A 53 13.07 -11.55 -6.00
CA ALA A 53 11.98 -11.19 -6.91
C ALA A 53 12.50 -10.90 -8.34
N ALA A 54 13.62 -10.19 -8.47
CA ALA A 54 14.23 -9.82 -9.74
C ALA A 54 14.78 -11.01 -10.55
N GLU A 55 15.15 -12.10 -9.88
CA GLU A 55 15.54 -13.37 -10.52
C GLU A 55 14.38 -14.01 -11.30
N VAL A 56 13.15 -13.84 -10.81
CA VAL A 56 11.94 -14.40 -11.43
C VAL A 56 11.26 -13.40 -12.36
N HIS A 57 11.40 -12.10 -12.07
CA HIS A 57 10.74 -11.00 -12.76
C HIS A 57 11.76 -9.99 -13.27
N PRO A 58 12.08 -9.96 -14.58
CA PRO A 58 13.04 -9.02 -15.14
C PRO A 58 12.64 -7.55 -14.87
N CYS A 59 13.36 -6.88 -13.98
CA CYS A 59 13.10 -5.49 -13.60
C CYS A 59 14.38 -4.67 -13.45
N ARG A 60 14.25 -3.34 -13.52
CA ARG A 60 15.26 -2.42 -12.96
C ARG A 60 14.96 -2.24 -11.48
N LEU A 61 15.98 -2.36 -10.62
CA LEU A 61 15.85 -2.18 -9.18
C LEU A 61 16.40 -0.82 -8.73
N LEU A 62 15.59 -0.02 -8.05
CA LEU A 62 15.99 1.25 -7.46
C LEU A 62 15.73 1.19 -5.94
N VAL A 63 16.77 0.95 -5.15
CA VAL A 63 16.66 0.94 -3.68
C VAL A 63 16.93 2.35 -3.16
N VAL A 64 15.92 2.95 -2.54
CA VAL A 64 15.95 4.27 -1.91
C VAL A 64 16.05 4.07 -0.40
N VAL A 65 17.21 4.38 0.16
CA VAL A 65 17.49 4.27 1.59
C VAL A 65 17.43 5.66 2.22
N ARG A 66 16.44 5.87 3.10
CA ARG A 66 16.27 7.11 3.87
C ARG A 66 17.09 7.05 5.15
N ARG A 67 18.40 7.23 5.03
CA ARG A 67 19.34 6.89 6.11
C ARG A 67 19.24 7.81 7.32
N GLN A 68 19.29 9.13 7.11
CA GLN A 68 19.27 10.15 8.16
C GLN A 68 18.63 11.42 7.62
N VAL A 69 17.30 11.52 7.69
CA VAL A 69 16.54 12.63 7.09
C VAL A 69 16.78 13.95 7.81
N GLU A 70 17.19 13.89 9.08
CA GLU A 70 17.46 15.02 9.96
C GLU A 70 18.89 15.58 9.80
N ALA A 71 19.73 14.95 8.98
CA ALA A 71 21.09 15.42 8.78
C ALA A 71 21.10 16.86 8.20
N PRO A 72 22.01 17.74 8.68
CA PRO A 72 21.98 19.16 8.34
C PRO A 72 22.28 19.44 6.87
N THR A 73 23.00 18.55 6.20
CA THR A 73 23.46 18.71 4.83
C THR A 73 22.85 17.62 3.94
N PRO A 74 22.19 17.96 2.83
CA PRO A 74 21.75 16.96 1.86
C PRO A 74 22.95 16.29 1.22
N ARG A 75 22.92 14.97 1.12
CA ARG A 75 23.96 14.16 0.46
C ARG A 75 23.33 12.94 -0.18
N LEU A 76 23.91 12.50 -1.28
CA LEU A 76 23.58 11.26 -1.95
C LEU A 76 24.83 10.39 -2.09
N ASP A 77 24.77 9.16 -1.62
CA ASP A 77 25.72 8.12 -1.99
C ASP A 77 24.98 7.07 -2.82
N ALA A 78 25.62 6.51 -3.84
CA ALA A 78 24.99 5.51 -4.70
C ALA A 78 25.92 4.34 -5.05
N GLU A 79 25.37 3.14 -5.09
CA GLU A 79 26.00 1.97 -5.71
C GLU A 79 25.27 1.66 -7.01
N VAL A 80 26.02 1.56 -8.12
CA VAL A 80 25.50 1.19 -9.44
C VAL A 80 25.97 -0.22 -9.78
N LEU A 81 25.01 -1.10 -10.03
CA LEU A 81 25.21 -2.51 -10.34
C LEU A 81 24.52 -2.85 -11.67
N VAL A 82 25.19 -3.62 -12.51
CA VAL A 82 24.61 -4.28 -13.68
C VAL A 82 24.92 -5.76 -13.52
N GLY A 83 23.87 -6.56 -13.28
CA GLY A 83 24.01 -7.91 -12.76
C GLY A 83 24.56 -7.96 -11.33
N GLY A 84 24.74 -9.18 -10.81
CA GLY A 84 25.37 -9.43 -9.51
C GLY A 84 24.34 -9.65 -8.40
N ARG A 85 24.61 -9.10 -7.21
CA ARG A 85 23.88 -9.46 -5.97
C ARG A 85 22.40 -9.03 -5.94
N LEU A 86 22.01 -8.09 -6.81
CA LEU A 86 20.65 -7.54 -6.88
C LEU A 86 19.86 -8.10 -8.08
N GLY A 87 20.29 -9.26 -8.57
CA GLY A 87 19.68 -9.92 -9.71
C GLY A 87 20.38 -9.57 -11.04
N PRO A 88 19.84 -10.08 -12.15
CA PRO A 88 20.49 -10.02 -13.46
C PRO A 88 20.42 -8.63 -14.13
N GLY A 89 19.53 -7.75 -13.66
CA GLY A 89 19.26 -6.44 -14.28
C GLY A 89 20.16 -5.30 -13.81
N GLU A 90 19.73 -4.08 -14.15
CA GLU A 90 20.32 -2.86 -13.62
C GLU A 90 19.75 -2.58 -12.22
N ALA A 91 20.64 -2.32 -11.27
CA ALA A 91 20.26 -1.96 -9.92
C ALA A 91 21.04 -0.72 -9.43
N VAL A 92 20.35 0.15 -8.71
CA VAL A 92 20.95 1.29 -8.01
C VAL A 92 20.52 1.28 -6.55
N VAL A 93 21.47 1.33 -5.64
CA VAL A 93 21.22 1.53 -4.21
C VAL A 93 21.60 2.96 -3.86
N MET A 94 20.63 3.77 -3.45
CA MET A 94 20.77 5.20 -3.18
C MET A 94 20.58 5.46 -1.69
N ARG A 95 21.63 5.93 -1.02
CA ARG A 95 21.57 6.36 0.38
C ARG A 95 21.44 7.87 0.44
N MET A 96 20.30 8.33 0.94
CA MET A 96 19.94 9.73 1.00
C MET A 96 20.04 10.25 2.43
N TYR A 97 20.63 11.43 2.57
CA TYR A 97 20.79 12.12 3.85
C TYR A 97 20.16 13.51 3.79
N GLY A 98 19.76 14.00 4.96
CA GLY A 98 19.12 15.29 5.13
C GLY A 98 17.82 15.39 4.35
N ARG A 99 17.49 16.63 3.95
CA ARG A 99 16.25 16.92 3.19
C ARG A 99 16.15 16.19 1.85
N LEU A 100 17.25 15.66 1.30
CA LEU A 100 17.18 14.84 0.08
C LEU A 100 16.34 13.58 0.28
N GLY A 101 16.34 12.99 1.48
CA GLY A 101 15.52 11.81 1.79
C GLY A 101 14.02 12.07 1.66
N LEU A 102 13.59 13.34 1.81
CA LEU A 102 12.20 13.77 1.58
C LEU A 102 11.90 14.08 0.11
N HIS A 103 12.92 14.21 -0.74
CA HIS A 103 12.82 14.58 -2.16
C HIS A 103 13.42 13.50 -3.07
N ALA A 104 13.18 12.23 -2.75
CA ALA A 104 13.78 11.10 -3.44
C ALA A 104 13.39 11.04 -4.94
N GLU A 105 12.21 11.55 -5.29
CA GLU A 105 11.72 11.67 -6.67
C GLU A 105 12.68 12.46 -7.57
N SER A 106 13.40 13.45 -7.01
CA SER A 106 14.38 14.24 -7.77
C SER A 106 15.53 13.40 -8.32
N VAL A 107 15.83 12.26 -7.69
CA VAL A 107 16.87 11.31 -8.11
C VAL A 107 16.26 10.12 -8.85
N VAL A 108 15.09 9.64 -8.41
CA VAL A 108 14.43 8.45 -8.97
C VAL A 108 13.84 8.71 -10.36
N LEU A 109 13.16 9.83 -10.57
CA LEU A 109 12.45 10.12 -11.82
C LEU A 109 13.34 10.00 -13.08
N PRO A 110 14.56 10.59 -13.12
CA PRO A 110 15.46 10.43 -14.26
C PRO A 110 15.97 9.00 -14.49
N LEU A 111 15.85 8.12 -13.48
CA LEU A 111 16.29 6.72 -13.53
C LEU A 111 15.16 5.78 -13.94
N LEU A 112 13.93 6.26 -14.12
CA LEU A 112 12.81 5.46 -14.62
C LEU A 112 12.97 5.21 -16.13
N ALA A 113 12.50 4.06 -16.60
CA ALA A 113 12.32 3.83 -18.02
C ALA A 113 10.97 4.41 -18.44
N ALA A 114 10.96 5.21 -19.53
CA ALA A 114 9.79 6.00 -19.92
C ALA A 114 8.49 5.19 -20.14
N ASP A 115 8.62 3.94 -20.61
CA ASP A 115 7.48 3.08 -20.96
C ASP A 115 7.31 1.89 -20.01
N ALA A 116 8.12 1.80 -18.94
CA ALA A 116 8.04 0.68 -18.01
C ALA A 116 7.19 1.07 -16.79
N PRO A 117 6.25 0.22 -16.37
CA PRO A 117 5.48 0.47 -15.16
C PRO A 117 6.38 0.49 -13.93
N VAL A 118 5.98 1.27 -12.93
CA VAL A 118 6.69 1.46 -11.67
C VAL A 118 5.94 0.75 -10.55
N VAL A 119 6.64 -0.10 -9.82
CA VAL A 119 6.18 -0.71 -8.58
C VAL A 119 6.95 -0.06 -7.44
N THR A 120 6.26 0.61 -6.53
CA THR A 120 6.88 1.13 -5.31
C THR A 120 6.53 0.25 -4.14
N TRP A 121 7.54 -0.31 -3.49
CA TRP A 121 7.41 -1.10 -2.28
C TRP A 121 8.00 -0.36 -1.09
N PHE A 122 7.16 -0.10 -0.09
CA PHE A 122 7.57 0.47 1.19
C PHE A 122 7.89 -0.68 2.15
N HIS A 123 9.18 -0.97 2.37
CA HIS A 123 9.64 -1.95 3.34
C HIS A 123 9.91 -1.24 4.67
N GLY A 124 9.00 -1.43 5.62
CA GLY A 124 8.95 -0.72 6.88
C GLY A 124 7.51 -0.49 7.34
N ALA A 125 7.34 0.26 8.43
CA ALA A 125 6.01 0.71 8.85
C ALA A 125 5.37 1.53 7.71
N PRO A 126 4.17 1.17 7.21
CA PRO A 126 3.56 1.88 6.09
C PRO A 126 3.37 3.37 6.39
N PRO A 127 3.68 4.27 5.43
CA PRO A 127 3.40 5.70 5.59
C PRO A 127 1.90 5.94 5.78
N ASP A 128 1.50 6.87 6.65
CA ASP A 128 0.07 7.17 6.93
C ASP A 128 -0.73 7.44 5.66
N HIS A 129 -0.13 8.18 4.71
CA HIS A 129 -0.70 8.43 3.41
C HIS A 129 0.35 8.25 2.33
N LEU A 130 0.01 7.46 1.31
CA LEU A 130 0.88 7.19 0.16
C LEU A 130 0.91 8.36 -0.84
N ASP A 131 -0.08 9.27 -0.77
CA ASP A 131 -0.12 10.50 -1.58
C ASP A 131 0.89 11.58 -1.11
N ARG A 132 1.41 11.45 0.12
CA ARG A 132 2.45 12.34 0.68
C ARG A 132 3.86 11.94 0.28
N ASP A 133 4.03 10.77 -0.31
CA ASP A 133 5.30 10.30 -0.81
C ASP A 133 5.29 10.33 -2.34
N ALA A 134 6.13 11.16 -2.93
CA ALA A 134 6.24 11.28 -4.38
C ALA A 134 6.54 9.92 -5.06
N LEU A 135 7.25 9.00 -4.39
CA LEU A 135 7.51 7.66 -4.92
C LEU A 135 6.24 6.78 -4.92
N GLY A 136 5.30 7.03 -4.02
CA GLY A 136 3.98 6.40 -4.06
C GLY A 136 3.13 6.94 -5.21
N VAL A 137 3.16 8.26 -5.41
CA VAL A 137 2.36 8.94 -6.45
C VAL A 137 2.77 8.55 -7.87
N ILE A 138 4.06 8.41 -8.15
CA ILE A 138 4.56 8.04 -9.48
C ILE A 138 4.36 6.56 -9.82
N ALA A 139 4.00 5.73 -8.84
CA ALA A 139 3.89 4.29 -9.00
C ALA A 139 2.59 3.89 -9.71
N ASN A 140 2.63 2.78 -10.45
CA ASN A 140 1.44 2.08 -10.92
C ASN A 140 0.91 1.14 -9.83
N ARG A 141 1.81 0.45 -9.13
CA ARG A 141 1.52 -0.45 -8.00
C ARG A 141 2.22 0.05 -6.74
N ARG A 142 1.49 0.18 -5.64
CA ARG A 142 2.04 0.57 -4.33
C ARG A 142 1.87 -0.57 -3.35
N VAL A 143 2.98 -1.12 -2.87
CA VAL A 143 3.01 -2.28 -1.98
C VAL A 143 3.40 -1.82 -0.58
N THR A 144 2.55 -2.09 0.40
CA THR A 144 2.81 -1.87 1.83
C THR A 144 2.76 -3.16 2.61
N ASP A 145 3.14 -3.12 3.89
CA ASP A 145 2.93 -4.25 4.79
C ASP A 145 2.42 -3.78 6.16
N SER A 146 1.10 -3.87 6.35
CA SER A 146 0.46 -3.45 7.60
C SER A 146 0.95 -4.24 8.81
N LEU A 147 1.50 -5.45 8.62
CA LEU A 147 2.12 -6.21 9.72
C LEU A 147 3.39 -5.57 10.30
N MET A 148 4.03 -4.65 9.58
CA MET A 148 5.23 -3.96 10.06
C MET A 148 4.92 -2.72 10.90
N ALA A 149 3.64 -2.33 11.02
CA ALA A 149 3.22 -1.23 11.86
C ALA A 149 3.19 -1.63 13.35
N ALA A 150 3.33 -0.64 14.24
CA ALA A 150 3.16 -0.85 15.69
C ALA A 150 1.73 -1.29 16.06
N ASP A 151 0.74 -0.80 15.33
CA ASP A 151 -0.66 -1.24 15.38
C ASP A 151 -1.06 -1.71 13.96
N PRO A 152 -0.99 -3.03 13.69
CA PRO A 152 -1.25 -3.57 12.37
C PRO A 152 -2.69 -3.39 11.89
N VAL A 153 -3.68 -3.51 12.77
CA VAL A 153 -5.10 -3.36 12.41
C VAL A 153 -5.42 -1.91 12.13
N ALA A 154 -4.96 -0.97 12.98
CA ALA A 154 -5.11 0.46 12.68
C ALA A 154 -4.35 0.87 11.41
N SER A 155 -3.22 0.23 11.11
CA SER A 155 -2.53 0.41 9.82
C SER A 155 -3.38 -0.06 8.64
N LEU A 156 -4.03 -1.23 8.75
CA LEU A 156 -4.92 -1.75 7.72
C LEU A 156 -6.12 -0.81 7.50
N HIS A 157 -6.71 -0.27 8.57
CA HIS A 157 -7.77 0.75 8.47
C HIS A 157 -7.29 2.01 7.74
N ARG A 158 -6.10 2.52 8.07
CA ARG A 158 -5.48 3.63 7.35
C ARG A 158 -5.27 3.32 5.86
N ARG A 159 -4.93 2.07 5.49
CA ARG A 159 -4.86 1.67 4.07
C ARG A 159 -6.22 1.79 3.39
N ALA A 160 -7.32 1.43 4.05
CA ALA A 160 -8.66 1.61 3.48
C ALA A 160 -9.05 3.10 3.35
N GLU A 161 -8.71 3.91 4.34
CA GLU A 161 -8.96 5.36 4.31
C GLU A 161 -8.19 6.05 3.19
N ASP A 162 -6.91 5.71 3.01
CA ASP A 162 -6.04 6.29 1.98
C ASP A 162 -6.15 5.58 0.61
N PHE A 163 -6.84 4.44 0.50
CA PHE A 163 -6.83 3.58 -0.69
C PHE A 163 -7.01 4.32 -2.03
N ALA A 164 -6.18 3.97 -3.01
CA ALA A 164 -6.37 4.22 -4.42
C ALA A 164 -6.19 2.91 -5.23
N PRO A 165 -6.92 2.71 -6.35
CA PRO A 165 -6.67 1.56 -7.22
C PRO A 165 -5.19 1.47 -7.63
N GLY A 166 -4.62 0.27 -7.49
CA GLY A 166 -3.17 0.02 -7.59
C GLY A 166 -2.45 -0.10 -6.23
N ASP A 167 -3.13 0.17 -5.12
CA ASP A 167 -2.63 -0.17 -3.78
C ASP A 167 -2.79 -1.66 -3.48
N THR A 168 -1.87 -2.19 -2.68
CA THR A 168 -1.91 -3.54 -2.12
C THR A 168 -1.16 -3.60 -0.81
N ASP A 169 -1.42 -4.64 -0.04
CA ASP A 169 -0.73 -4.92 1.21
C ASP A 169 -0.24 -6.36 1.23
N LEU A 170 1.01 -6.59 1.67
CA LEU A 170 1.59 -7.93 1.73
C LEU A 170 0.82 -8.88 2.65
N ALA A 171 0.03 -8.38 3.60
CA ALA A 171 -0.89 -9.22 4.38
C ALA A 171 -1.95 -9.89 3.47
N TRP A 172 -2.44 -9.18 2.45
CA TRP A 172 -3.30 -9.76 1.43
C TRP A 172 -2.56 -10.82 0.62
N THR A 173 -1.35 -10.50 0.17
CA THR A 173 -0.52 -11.45 -0.57
C THR A 173 -0.32 -12.70 0.24
N ARG A 174 0.06 -12.63 1.52
CA ARG A 174 0.27 -13.79 2.41
C ARG A 174 -0.92 -14.74 2.46
N SER A 175 -2.14 -14.24 2.33
CA SER A 175 -3.37 -15.03 2.39
C SER A 175 -3.64 -15.93 1.18
N THR A 176 -2.90 -15.82 0.05
CA THR A 176 -3.21 -16.55 -1.21
C THR A 176 -3.52 -18.03 -1.00
N PHE A 177 -2.68 -18.78 -0.28
CA PHE A 177 -2.88 -20.23 -0.10
C PHE A 177 -4.11 -20.56 0.75
N TRP A 178 -4.42 -19.74 1.77
CA TRP A 178 -5.66 -19.86 2.53
C TRP A 178 -6.87 -19.64 1.63
N ARG A 179 -6.86 -18.57 0.84
CA ARG A 179 -7.95 -18.25 -0.08
C ARG A 179 -8.15 -19.34 -1.14
N SER A 180 -7.07 -19.83 -1.74
CA SER A 180 -7.13 -20.92 -2.72
C SER A 180 -7.66 -22.22 -2.13
N ALA A 181 -7.23 -22.58 -0.92
CA ALA A 181 -7.71 -23.79 -0.23
C ALA A 181 -9.21 -23.69 0.13
N LEU A 182 -9.65 -22.53 0.63
CA LEU A 182 -11.06 -22.27 0.95
C LEU A 182 -11.95 -22.32 -0.30
N ALA A 183 -11.56 -21.62 -1.37
CA ALA A 183 -12.28 -21.63 -2.64
C ALA A 183 -12.38 -23.06 -3.20
N SER A 184 -11.27 -23.79 -3.24
CA SER A 184 -11.24 -25.18 -3.72
C SER A 184 -12.10 -26.12 -2.88
N THR A 185 -12.18 -25.88 -1.57
CA THR A 185 -13.02 -26.67 -0.65
C THR A 185 -14.50 -26.44 -0.96
N LEU A 186 -14.92 -25.18 -1.13
CA LEU A 186 -16.30 -24.85 -1.51
C LEU A 186 -16.65 -25.38 -2.90
N ASP A 187 -15.74 -25.26 -3.87
CA ASP A 187 -15.92 -25.82 -5.23
C ASP A 187 -16.10 -27.35 -5.20
N ALA A 188 -15.38 -28.05 -4.31
CA ALA A 188 -15.54 -29.48 -4.13
C ALA A 188 -16.92 -29.85 -3.55
N VAL A 189 -17.48 -29.03 -2.67
CA VAL A 189 -18.85 -29.21 -2.16
C VAL A 189 -19.88 -28.95 -3.27
N VAL A 190 -19.72 -27.87 -4.05
CA VAL A 190 -20.56 -27.57 -5.23
C VAL A 190 -20.56 -28.74 -6.21
N GLY A 191 -19.37 -29.26 -6.56
CA GLY A 191 -19.23 -30.39 -7.47
C GLY A 191 -19.86 -31.68 -6.93
N ARG A 192 -19.81 -31.92 -5.62
CA ARG A 192 -20.47 -33.07 -4.97
C ARG A 192 -21.99 -32.93 -5.00
N ARG A 193 -22.53 -31.73 -4.71
CA ARG A 193 -23.98 -31.48 -4.69
C ARG A 193 -24.59 -31.36 -6.09
N GLY A 194 -23.79 -30.99 -7.09
CA GLY A 194 -24.28 -30.72 -8.44
C GLY A 194 -25.12 -29.44 -8.53
N GLY A 195 -24.91 -28.49 -7.61
CA GLY A 195 -25.72 -27.28 -7.48
C GLY A 195 -25.03 -26.20 -6.63
N PRO A 196 -25.62 -24.98 -6.57
CA PRO A 196 -25.06 -23.87 -5.80
C PRO A 196 -25.01 -24.21 -4.30
N VAL A 197 -24.00 -23.67 -3.62
CA VAL A 197 -23.82 -23.77 -2.16
C VAL A 197 -23.92 -22.37 -1.59
N ARG A 198 -24.75 -22.18 -0.56
CA ARG A 198 -24.83 -20.91 0.16
C ARG A 198 -24.07 -21.00 1.48
N VAL A 199 -23.07 -20.13 1.65
CA VAL A 199 -22.44 -19.91 2.95
C VAL A 199 -23.39 -19.06 3.79
N LEU A 200 -23.79 -19.57 4.96
CA LEU A 200 -24.72 -18.90 5.87
C LEU A 200 -24.01 -18.01 6.90
N GLY A 201 -22.74 -18.30 7.16
CA GLY A 201 -21.89 -17.60 8.12
C GLY A 201 -20.64 -18.41 8.42
N GLY A 202 -19.86 -17.94 9.37
CA GLY A 202 -18.64 -18.63 9.78
C GLY A 202 -17.78 -17.78 10.70
N GLN A 203 -16.66 -18.36 11.11
CA GLN A 203 -15.69 -17.72 11.97
C GLN A 203 -14.27 -18.12 11.57
N LEU A 204 -13.34 -17.22 11.82
CA LEU A 204 -11.91 -17.44 11.69
C LEU A 204 -11.31 -17.40 13.09
N LEU A 205 -10.79 -18.53 13.56
CA LEU A 205 -9.99 -18.61 14.78
C LEU A 205 -8.54 -18.26 14.45
N GLY A 206 -7.94 -17.32 15.18
CA GLY A 206 -6.57 -16.89 14.93
C GLY A 206 -6.18 -15.67 15.76
N ASP A 207 -5.47 -14.74 15.15
CA ASP A 207 -5.07 -13.48 15.79
C ASP A 207 -5.94 -12.32 15.27
N PRO A 208 -6.85 -11.77 16.09
CA PRO A 208 -7.65 -10.60 15.70
C PRO A 208 -6.80 -9.36 15.36
N GLU A 209 -5.59 -9.26 15.91
CA GLU A 209 -4.69 -8.13 15.64
C GLU A 209 -3.85 -8.35 14.36
N ASN A 210 -4.15 -9.40 13.58
CA ASN A 210 -3.41 -9.72 12.36
C ASN A 210 -4.17 -9.28 11.09
N PRO A 211 -3.59 -8.39 10.25
CA PRO A 211 -4.20 -7.94 9.01
C PRO A 211 -4.51 -9.06 8.01
N THR A 212 -3.75 -10.15 8.00
CA THR A 212 -4.02 -11.30 7.12
C THR A 212 -5.33 -11.98 7.51
N ALA A 213 -5.59 -12.14 8.82
CA ALA A 213 -6.82 -12.72 9.34
C ALA A 213 -8.02 -11.81 9.03
N GLN A 214 -7.87 -10.51 9.29
CA GLN A 214 -8.89 -9.50 8.99
C GLN A 214 -9.26 -9.48 7.50
N LEU A 215 -8.26 -9.51 6.61
CA LEU A 215 -8.49 -9.52 5.17
C LEU A 215 -9.13 -10.82 4.67
N VAL A 216 -8.79 -11.98 5.23
CA VAL A 216 -9.47 -13.24 4.85
C VAL A 216 -10.92 -13.25 5.31
N ALA A 217 -11.21 -12.77 6.53
CA ALA A 217 -12.57 -12.63 7.03
C ALA A 217 -13.37 -11.62 6.18
N GLY A 218 -12.78 -10.46 5.85
CA GLY A 218 -13.37 -9.46 4.96
C GLY A 218 -13.63 -10.01 3.56
N TRP A 219 -12.68 -10.75 2.98
CA TRP A 219 -12.83 -11.39 1.67
C TRP A 219 -13.99 -12.38 1.64
N LEU A 220 -14.05 -13.29 2.62
CA LEU A 220 -15.15 -14.24 2.74
C LEU A 220 -16.48 -13.51 2.94
N SER A 221 -16.49 -12.46 3.77
CA SER A 221 -17.71 -11.68 4.01
C SER A 221 -18.24 -11.01 2.74
N ALA A 222 -17.34 -10.38 1.98
CA ALA A 222 -17.67 -9.74 0.70
C ALA A 222 -18.15 -10.75 -0.35
N ARG A 223 -17.52 -11.92 -0.44
CA ARG A 223 -17.84 -12.94 -1.45
C ARG A 223 -19.11 -13.72 -1.12
N CYS A 224 -19.35 -13.98 0.15
CA CYS A 224 -20.48 -14.79 0.61
C CYS A 224 -21.71 -13.96 1.00
N GLY A 225 -21.57 -12.65 1.18
CA GLY A 225 -22.67 -11.77 1.60
C GLY A 225 -23.15 -12.04 3.03
N CYS A 226 -22.30 -12.58 3.90
CA CYS A 226 -22.56 -12.83 5.31
C CYS A 226 -21.37 -12.36 6.16
N SER A 227 -21.58 -12.11 7.45
CA SER A 227 -20.49 -11.67 8.34
C SER A 227 -19.62 -12.86 8.75
N ILE A 228 -18.30 -12.73 8.57
CA ILE A 228 -17.29 -13.64 9.11
C ILE A 228 -16.49 -12.89 10.16
N THR A 229 -16.49 -13.38 11.40
CA THR A 229 -15.75 -12.77 12.50
C THR A 229 -14.36 -13.38 12.66
N VAL A 230 -13.40 -12.58 13.10
CA VAL A 230 -12.10 -13.08 13.59
C VAL A 230 -12.17 -13.19 15.10
N GLU A 231 -11.99 -14.39 15.62
CA GLU A 231 -12.00 -14.69 17.05
C GLU A 231 -10.60 -15.12 17.51
N PRO A 232 -10.23 -14.80 18.77
CA PRO A 232 -8.98 -15.28 19.35
C PRO A 232 -8.88 -16.81 19.29
N GLY A 233 -7.87 -17.29 18.58
CA GLY A 233 -7.45 -18.67 18.55
C GLY A 233 -6.78 -19.08 19.86
N GLN A 234 -6.55 -20.37 20.03
CA GLN A 234 -5.89 -20.89 21.23
C GLN A 234 -4.36 -20.88 21.09
N ARG A 235 -3.85 -20.53 19.92
CA ARG A 235 -2.45 -20.73 19.54
C ARG A 235 -1.90 -19.48 18.87
N SER A 236 -0.61 -19.23 19.08
CA SER A 236 0.13 -18.25 18.28
C SER A 236 0.22 -18.69 16.83
N THR A 237 -0.23 -17.82 15.93
CA THR A 237 -0.28 -18.00 14.46
C THR A 237 0.88 -17.31 13.74
N GLY A 238 1.67 -16.49 14.45
CA GLY A 238 2.72 -15.67 13.87
C GLY A 238 2.20 -14.79 12.73
N THR A 239 3.01 -14.63 11.68
CA THR A 239 2.66 -13.79 10.52
C THR A 239 1.51 -14.32 9.67
N LYS A 240 1.08 -15.59 9.84
CA LYS A 240 -0.06 -16.14 9.11
C LYS A 240 -1.40 -15.59 9.61
N GLY A 241 -1.50 -15.25 10.89
CA GLY A 241 -2.73 -14.73 11.51
C GLY A 241 -3.88 -15.74 11.69
N ILE A 242 -3.86 -16.89 11.00
CA ILE A 242 -5.01 -17.80 10.90
C ILE A 242 -4.65 -19.17 11.47
N GLU A 243 -5.48 -19.68 12.39
CA GLU A 243 -5.41 -21.04 12.93
C GLU A 243 -6.44 -21.94 12.23
N THR A 244 -7.71 -21.54 12.24
CA THR A 244 -8.82 -22.31 11.67
C THR A 244 -9.82 -21.38 11.01
N VAL A 245 -10.39 -21.79 9.89
CA VAL A 245 -11.58 -21.18 9.28
C VAL A 245 -12.70 -22.21 9.31
N VAL A 246 -13.86 -21.80 9.82
CA VAL A 246 -15.09 -22.62 9.86
C VAL A 246 -16.17 -21.87 9.10
N LEU A 247 -16.80 -22.52 8.12
CA LEU A 247 -17.94 -21.97 7.38
C LEU A 247 -19.14 -22.89 7.53
N SER A 248 -20.26 -22.32 7.96
CA SER A 248 -21.55 -22.98 7.96
C SER A 248 -22.21 -22.80 6.60
N LEU A 249 -22.58 -23.91 5.98
CA LEU A 249 -23.23 -23.97 4.68
C LEU A 249 -24.74 -24.22 4.88
N ASP A 250 -25.51 -24.05 3.82
CA ASP A 250 -26.87 -24.57 3.73
C ASP A 250 -26.92 -26.10 3.83
N GLU A 251 -28.11 -26.63 4.08
CA GLU A 251 -28.35 -28.06 4.35
C GLU A 251 -27.58 -28.60 5.57
N ASP A 252 -27.35 -27.75 6.58
CA ASP A 252 -26.72 -28.08 7.86
C ASP A 252 -25.31 -28.72 7.71
N GLU A 253 -24.56 -28.29 6.69
CA GLU A 253 -23.19 -28.72 6.44
C GLU A 253 -22.16 -27.70 6.96
N GLU A 254 -20.99 -28.18 7.37
CA GLU A 254 -19.87 -27.34 7.81
C GLU A 254 -18.60 -27.72 7.04
N VAL A 255 -17.85 -26.72 6.59
CA VAL A 255 -16.47 -26.91 6.12
C VAL A 255 -15.50 -26.24 7.06
N ARG A 256 -14.40 -26.93 7.34
CA ARG A 256 -13.35 -26.48 8.26
C ARG A 256 -11.98 -26.64 7.62
N LEU A 257 -11.16 -25.60 7.71
CA LEU A 257 -9.77 -25.63 7.29
C LEU A 257 -8.88 -25.23 8.48
N THR A 258 -7.98 -26.11 8.91
CA THR A 258 -7.14 -25.91 10.12
C THR A 258 -5.65 -26.04 9.80
N ASP A 259 -4.82 -25.06 10.17
CA ASP A 259 -3.35 -25.14 10.03
C ASP A 259 -2.80 -26.36 10.79
N ASP A 260 -2.07 -27.22 10.08
CA ASP A 260 -1.49 -28.45 10.64
C ASP A 260 -0.11 -28.22 11.31
N ARG A 261 0.42 -27.00 11.19
CA ARG A 261 1.74 -26.52 11.67
C ARG A 261 2.94 -27.22 11.03
N LYS A 262 2.71 -28.02 10.00
CA LYS A 262 3.72 -28.76 9.21
C LYS A 262 3.85 -28.21 7.79
N GLY A 263 3.28 -27.03 7.53
CA GLY A 263 3.26 -26.40 6.22
C GLY A 263 2.05 -26.79 5.37
N GLY A 264 1.00 -27.33 5.99
CA GLY A 264 -0.28 -27.64 5.37
C GLY A 264 -1.47 -27.15 6.18
N ALA A 265 -2.66 -27.51 5.71
CA ALA A 265 -3.88 -27.46 6.48
C ALA A 265 -4.71 -28.72 6.26
N VAL A 266 -5.45 -29.10 7.30
CA VAL A 266 -6.45 -30.17 7.25
C VAL A 266 -7.78 -29.55 6.84
N ILE A 267 -8.33 -30.04 5.73
CA ILE A 267 -9.69 -29.80 5.26
C ILE A 267 -10.57 -30.88 5.86
N SER A 268 -11.60 -30.47 6.60
CA SER A 268 -12.69 -31.33 7.06
C SER A 268 -13.99 -30.83 6.42
N GLN A 269 -14.70 -31.74 5.75
CA GLN A 269 -15.94 -31.43 5.05
C GLN A 269 -16.87 -32.65 5.04
N PRO A 270 -18.19 -32.46 4.84
CA PRO A 270 -19.14 -33.56 4.98
C PRO A 270 -18.96 -34.60 3.88
N TYR A 271 -19.21 -35.86 4.24
CA TYR A 271 -19.20 -37.02 3.33
C TYR A 271 -17.86 -37.29 2.62
N ARG A 272 -16.76 -36.70 3.11
CA ARG A 272 -15.40 -37.03 2.68
C ARG A 272 -14.49 -37.23 3.89
N PRO A 273 -13.48 -38.09 3.80
CA PRO A 273 -12.43 -38.13 4.81
C PRO A 273 -11.66 -36.81 4.81
N ASP A 274 -11.06 -36.49 5.95
CA ASP A 274 -10.17 -35.34 6.07
C ASP A 274 -9.03 -35.43 5.03
N ALA A 275 -8.72 -34.30 4.41
CA ALA A 275 -7.67 -34.18 3.41
C ALA A 275 -6.66 -33.11 3.83
N THR A 276 -5.41 -33.23 3.40
CA THR A 276 -4.38 -32.22 3.65
C THR A 276 -4.06 -31.44 2.38
N VAL A 277 -3.97 -30.12 2.50
CA VAL A 277 -3.54 -29.21 1.43
C VAL A 277 -2.27 -28.48 1.86
N ALA A 278 -1.40 -28.16 0.90
CA ALA A 278 -0.19 -27.40 1.18
C ALA A 278 -0.52 -25.93 1.50
N LEU A 279 0.06 -25.41 2.58
CA LEU A 279 0.06 -24.01 2.99
C LEU A 279 1.53 -23.57 3.22
N PRO A 280 2.35 -23.51 2.16
CA PRO A 280 3.76 -23.20 2.29
C PRO A 280 3.95 -21.77 2.81
N LYS A 281 4.95 -21.60 3.69
CA LYS A 281 5.39 -20.27 4.10
C LYS A 281 6.12 -19.63 2.92
N ARG A 282 5.67 -18.43 2.51
CA ARG A 282 6.38 -17.63 1.51
C ARG A 282 7.39 -16.70 2.16
N SER A 283 8.56 -16.63 1.53
CA SER A 283 9.58 -15.62 1.78
C SER A 283 9.14 -14.25 1.28
N LEU A 284 9.78 -13.19 1.77
CA LEU A 284 9.49 -11.82 1.36
C LEU A 284 9.68 -11.61 -0.15
N GLY A 285 10.72 -12.22 -0.74
CA GLY A 285 10.96 -12.16 -2.18
C GLY A 285 9.85 -12.82 -3.01
N GLU A 286 9.28 -13.93 -2.53
CA GLU A 286 8.12 -14.55 -3.20
C GLU A 286 6.86 -13.69 -3.09
N LEU A 287 6.66 -13.00 -1.97
CA LEU A 287 5.54 -12.07 -1.80
C LEU A 287 5.67 -10.90 -2.76
N ILE A 288 6.84 -10.26 -2.82
CA ILE A 288 7.08 -9.13 -3.72
C ILE A 288 7.03 -9.55 -5.19
N GLY A 289 7.59 -10.71 -5.53
CA GLY A 289 7.47 -11.27 -6.87
C GLY A 289 6.01 -11.46 -7.31
N GLU A 290 5.12 -11.88 -6.40
CA GLU A 290 3.69 -11.98 -6.70
C GLU A 290 3.07 -10.62 -7.02
N GLU A 291 3.39 -9.58 -6.24
CA GLU A 291 2.88 -8.22 -6.47
C GLU A 291 3.43 -7.58 -7.76
N MET A 292 4.53 -8.11 -8.32
CA MET A 292 5.10 -7.68 -9.60
C MET A 292 4.44 -8.35 -10.82
N LYS A 293 3.72 -9.48 -10.64
CA LYS A 293 3.12 -10.23 -11.76
C LYS A 293 1.92 -9.52 -12.39
N ARG A 294 1.12 -8.85 -11.55
CA ARG A 294 -0.16 -8.28 -11.93
C ARG A 294 -0.26 -6.85 -11.42
N LEU A 295 -0.25 -5.89 -12.34
CA LEU A 295 -0.16 -4.45 -12.03
C LEU A 295 -1.49 -3.71 -12.18
N ASP A 296 -2.52 -4.38 -12.70
CA ASP A 296 -3.90 -3.91 -12.63
C ASP A 296 -4.39 -3.83 -11.18
N SER A 297 -5.54 -3.18 -11.02
CA SER A 297 -6.19 -3.09 -9.72
C SER A 297 -6.55 -4.49 -9.21
N ASP A 298 -6.43 -4.68 -7.89
CA ASP A 298 -6.82 -5.93 -7.25
C ASP A 298 -8.22 -5.76 -6.66
N GLU A 299 -9.26 -6.05 -7.46
CA GLU A 299 -10.65 -5.91 -7.01
C GLU A 299 -10.98 -6.83 -5.83
N PRO A 300 -10.55 -8.12 -5.79
CA PRO A 300 -10.70 -8.94 -4.61
C PRO A 300 -10.06 -8.36 -3.34
N TYR A 301 -8.86 -7.78 -3.44
CA TYR A 301 -8.22 -7.08 -2.31
C TYR A 301 -9.07 -5.91 -1.84
N ARG A 302 -9.49 -5.05 -2.77
CA ARG A 302 -10.33 -3.88 -2.47
C ARG A 302 -11.61 -4.28 -1.74
N GLU A 303 -12.32 -5.29 -2.24
CA GLU A 303 -13.56 -5.80 -1.62
C GLU A 303 -13.30 -6.36 -0.23
N ALA A 304 -12.21 -7.11 -0.06
CA ALA A 304 -11.80 -7.63 1.24
C ALA A 304 -11.49 -6.50 2.23
N LEU A 305 -10.80 -5.45 1.76
CA LEU A 305 -10.44 -4.28 2.56
C LEU A 305 -11.68 -3.47 2.97
N GLU A 306 -12.64 -3.25 2.06
CA GLU A 306 -13.92 -2.61 2.36
C GLU A 306 -14.68 -3.37 3.44
N ALA A 307 -14.81 -4.70 3.28
CA ALA A 307 -15.53 -5.53 4.23
C ALA A 307 -14.81 -5.65 5.59
N ALA A 308 -13.47 -5.72 5.59
CA ALA A 308 -12.69 -5.82 6.83
C ALA A 308 -12.72 -4.53 7.65
N THR A 309 -12.76 -3.36 6.99
CA THR A 309 -12.61 -2.06 7.66
C THR A 309 -13.91 -1.27 7.79
N GLY A 310 -14.94 -1.64 7.04
CA GLY A 310 -16.21 -0.91 6.94
C GLY A 310 -16.13 0.37 6.10
N VAL A 311 -14.97 0.72 5.55
CA VAL A 311 -14.84 1.84 4.59
C VAL A 311 -15.49 1.42 3.28
N THR A 312 -16.28 2.31 2.66
CA THR A 312 -17.02 1.99 1.44
C THR A 312 -16.69 2.95 0.30
N GLY A 313 -16.97 2.49 -0.93
CA GLY A 313 -16.83 3.30 -2.14
C GLY A 313 -15.40 3.35 -2.67
N LEU A 314 -14.54 2.42 -2.28
CA LEU A 314 -13.15 2.34 -2.75
C LEU A 314 -13.07 2.15 -4.27
N ALA A 315 -14.07 1.48 -4.87
CA ALA A 315 -14.12 1.25 -6.31
C ALA A 315 -14.31 2.52 -7.14
N ARG A 316 -14.83 3.60 -6.53
CA ARG A 316 -15.08 4.89 -7.20
C ARG A 316 -13.91 5.86 -7.09
N ARG A 317 -12.84 5.49 -6.36
CA ARG A 317 -11.69 6.36 -6.15
C ARG A 317 -10.81 6.40 -7.39
N SER A 318 -10.16 7.53 -7.60
CA SER A 318 -9.23 7.73 -8.72
C SER A 318 -8.00 6.83 -8.58
N PRO A 319 -7.57 6.13 -9.65
CA PRO A 319 -6.28 5.43 -9.68
C PRO A 319 -5.09 6.40 -9.67
N VAL A 320 -5.33 7.65 -10.09
CA VAL A 320 -4.33 8.73 -10.09
C VAL A 320 -4.35 9.40 -8.72
N ARG A 321 -3.19 9.45 -8.08
CA ARG A 321 -2.95 10.22 -6.85
C ARG A 321 -2.39 11.60 -7.19
N GLU A 322 -2.85 12.63 -6.48
CA GLU A 322 -2.21 13.93 -6.47
C GLU A 322 -1.13 13.95 -5.37
N HIS A 323 0.04 14.49 -5.67
CA HIS A 323 1.11 14.56 -4.67
C HIS A 323 0.83 15.68 -3.68
N HIS A 324 0.55 15.32 -2.43
CA HIS A 324 0.34 16.27 -1.34
C HIS A 324 1.62 16.40 -0.53
N TRP A 325 2.44 17.38 -0.89
CA TRP A 325 3.70 17.61 -0.18
C TRP A 325 3.49 17.83 1.32
N PHE A 326 4.11 16.99 2.14
CA PHE A 326 4.11 17.08 3.59
C PHE A 326 5.57 17.09 4.08
N ASP A 327 5.94 18.14 4.83
CA ASP A 327 7.25 18.21 5.46
C ASP A 327 7.15 17.70 6.91
N PRO A 328 7.60 16.47 7.22
CA PRO A 328 7.50 15.91 8.57
C PRO A 328 8.35 16.66 9.59
N MET A 329 9.31 17.47 9.13
CA MET A 329 10.19 18.27 9.99
C MET A 329 9.63 19.67 10.27
N ARG A 330 8.51 20.05 9.63
CA ARG A 330 7.88 21.35 9.87
C ARG A 330 6.94 21.24 11.07
N PRO A 331 7.04 22.11 12.08
CA PRO A 331 6.10 22.11 13.19
C PRO A 331 4.67 22.34 12.66
N PRO A 332 3.66 21.71 13.29
CA PRO A 332 2.27 21.93 12.89
C PRO A 332 1.93 23.42 12.99
N PRO A 333 1.09 23.95 12.07
CA PRO A 333 0.64 25.32 12.18
C PRO A 333 -0.05 25.53 13.54
N PRO A 334 0.06 26.73 14.15
CA PRO A 334 -0.70 27.03 15.35
C PRO A 334 -2.20 26.82 15.07
N PRO A 335 -2.98 26.36 16.06
CA PRO A 335 -4.42 26.21 15.88
C PRO A 335 -4.99 27.52 15.36
N ALA A 336 -5.89 27.42 14.36
CA ALA A 336 -6.60 28.59 13.88
C ALA A 336 -7.25 29.29 15.09
N PRO A 337 -7.20 30.64 15.16
CA PRO A 337 -7.86 31.35 16.25
C PRO A 337 -9.32 30.89 16.28
N THR A 338 -9.74 30.38 17.43
CA THR A 338 -11.15 30.10 17.69
C THR A 338 -11.88 31.41 17.52
N VAL A 339 -12.62 31.58 16.42
CA VAL A 339 -13.58 32.66 16.28
C VAL A 339 -14.59 32.45 17.41
N PRO A 340 -14.64 33.33 18.42
CA PRO A 340 -15.56 33.15 19.51
C PRO A 340 -17.00 33.27 18.97
N ALA A 341 -17.92 32.49 19.55
CA ALA A 341 -19.27 32.28 19.02
C ALA A 341 -20.16 33.55 19.04
N ASP A 342 -19.66 34.61 19.65
CA ASP A 342 -20.18 35.98 19.73
C ASP A 342 -19.84 36.84 18.51
N SER A 343 -19.17 36.31 17.50
CA SER A 343 -18.89 37.03 16.24
C SER A 343 -20.05 37.00 15.24
N ARG A 344 -21.24 36.52 15.64
CA ARG A 344 -22.47 36.63 14.87
C ARG A 344 -23.38 37.65 15.56
N ASP A 345 -23.56 38.76 14.86
CA ASP A 345 -24.50 39.87 15.10
C ASP A 345 -24.05 40.92 16.13
N ASP A 346 -23.49 42.02 15.62
CA ASP A 346 -24.11 43.33 15.76
C ASP A 346 -23.60 44.27 14.66
N ASP A 347 -24.50 44.59 13.74
CA ASP A 347 -24.35 45.45 12.57
C ASP A 347 -25.18 46.71 12.87
N GLU A 348 -24.56 47.87 13.14
CA GLU A 348 -25.33 49.13 13.24
C GLU A 348 -24.48 50.40 12.99
N VAL A 349 -24.06 50.63 11.75
CA VAL A 349 -23.67 51.98 11.25
C VAL A 349 -23.97 52.12 9.76
N ALA A 350 -25.22 51.87 9.36
CA ALA A 350 -25.68 52.22 8.01
C ALA A 350 -27.21 52.37 7.91
N GLN A 351 -27.88 53.03 8.87
CA GLN A 351 -29.32 53.32 8.70
C GLN A 351 -29.93 54.36 9.67
N THR A 352 -29.39 55.58 9.73
CA THR A 352 -30.14 56.75 10.26
C THR A 352 -29.83 58.02 9.48
N GLY A 353 -30.32 58.10 8.24
CA GLY A 353 -30.51 59.35 7.53
C GLY A 353 -31.95 59.83 7.71
N THR A 354 -32.25 60.49 8.83
CA THR A 354 -33.49 61.24 9.00
C THR A 354 -33.40 62.52 8.18
N GLY A 355 -34.31 62.67 7.22
CA GLY A 355 -34.53 63.94 6.54
C GLY A 355 -35.17 64.95 7.47
N ASP A 356 -34.73 66.20 7.35
CA ASP A 356 -35.56 67.35 7.62
C ASP A 356 -35.57 68.21 6.35
N ASP A 357 -36.80 68.49 5.95
CA ASP A 357 -37.28 69.29 4.86
C ASP A 357 -37.35 70.73 5.37
N ASP A 358 -36.71 71.69 4.69
CA ASP A 358 -37.15 73.09 4.76
C ASP A 358 -36.78 73.78 3.45
N GLY A 359 -37.83 74.13 2.71
CA GLY A 359 -37.75 74.80 1.41
C GLY A 359 -37.57 76.32 1.54
N GLY A 360 -37.32 76.94 0.38
CA GLY A 360 -37.54 78.37 0.18
C GLY A 360 -36.43 79.08 -0.59
N ASP A 361 -36.66 79.22 -1.90
CA ASP A 361 -36.45 80.42 -2.73
C ASP A 361 -35.08 81.10 -2.73
N ASP A 362 -34.38 81.11 -3.86
CA ASP A 362 -34.64 82.03 -4.98
C ASP A 362 -33.54 81.90 -6.05
N GLU A 363 -33.97 81.69 -7.30
CA GLU A 363 -33.24 82.10 -8.52
C GLU A 363 -33.21 83.65 -8.59
N PRO A 364 -32.50 84.34 -9.52
CA PRO A 364 -31.85 83.84 -10.74
C PRO A 364 -30.45 84.45 -11.00
N GLY A 365 -29.77 84.02 -12.07
CA GLY A 365 -28.74 84.88 -12.68
C GLY A 365 -27.68 84.23 -13.57
N GLN A 366 -28.07 84.02 -14.83
CA GLN A 366 -27.34 84.35 -16.07
C GLN A 366 -25.81 84.21 -16.21
N ALA A 367 -25.46 83.69 -17.39
CA ALA A 367 -24.28 84.00 -18.23
C ALA A 367 -22.92 83.46 -17.73
N SER A 368 -22.09 82.79 -18.53
CA SER A 368 -21.98 82.59 -19.98
C SER A 368 -21.21 81.30 -20.26
#